data_AF-A0A929W029-F1
#
_entry.id   AF-A0A929W029-F1
#
_cell.length_a   1.000
_cell.length_b   1.000
_cell.length_c   1.000
_cell.angle_alpha   90.00
_cell.angle_beta   90.00
_cell.angle_gamma   90.00
#
_symmetry.space_group_name_H-M   'P 1'
#
loop_
_entity.id
_entity.type
_entity.pdbx_description
1 polymer ?
#
loop_
_entity_poly.entity_id
_entity_poly.type
_entity_poly.pdbx_seq_one_letter_code
_entity_poly.pdbx_strand_id
1 'polypeptide(L)'
;MKTRIYRILLASLALGLSLSACKDNDKPDPSIHALKPELGERTAFDQWIRNNYTDAYNVQLLYNMEDIQADRSRNLAPASLENSMKLAKIVLHAWYGAYDEVTGGTDFMRRTSPRQLFFIGSAMWNGDGTITQGTAEGGLKVTLFQVNWLNVNDPQALNKTFFKVMHHEFSHILHQNKIWPDEYNTISTEYSPNAWANRRSLSDYAPLGFVTAYASSQPREDIAEVTAALITFTDAEWAAILKAAGDEGRARLNKKIAIVKKYMLDTWGVDMDRLRAVALRRLTEAPRLQLLEADWTPLITGRALPLSPEAIASARSAAWGHLSQQKSFLDLSHDHTPGDDRCALLPMLTH
;
A
#
# COMPACT_ATOMS: atom_id res chain seq x y z
N MET A 1 -5.91 14.31 78.32
CA MET A 1 -6.26 14.19 76.88
C MET A 1 -5.70 15.28 75.97
N LYS A 2 -5.43 16.52 76.44
CA LYS A 2 -4.96 17.62 75.57
C LYS A 2 -3.47 17.56 75.13
N THR A 3 -2.62 16.78 75.80
CA THR A 3 -1.17 16.65 75.46
C THR A 3 -0.84 15.53 74.46
N ARG A 4 -1.76 14.62 74.16
CA ARG A 4 -1.60 13.60 73.10
C ARG A 4 -2.08 14.08 71.72
N ILE A 5 -2.96 15.10 71.68
CA ILE A 5 -3.45 15.70 70.43
C ILE A 5 -2.37 16.59 69.78
N TYR A 6 -1.57 17.31 70.57
CA TYR A 6 -0.46 18.14 70.05
C TYR A 6 0.71 17.33 69.48
N ARG A 7 0.96 16.10 69.95
CA ARG A 7 2.01 15.23 69.40
C ARG A 7 1.60 14.59 68.07
N ILE A 8 0.30 14.38 67.83
CA ILE A 8 -0.24 13.90 66.55
C ILE A 8 -0.29 15.05 65.52
N LEU A 9 -0.57 16.29 65.96
CA LEU A 9 -0.55 17.49 65.11
C LEU A 9 0.86 17.98 64.75
N LEU A 10 1.89 17.78 65.60
CA LEU A 10 3.28 18.06 65.22
C LEU A 10 3.89 16.99 64.30
N ALA A 11 3.44 15.74 64.40
CA ALA A 11 3.89 14.66 63.52
C ALA A 11 3.26 14.73 62.11
N SER A 12 2.06 15.32 61.97
CA SER A 12 1.45 15.57 60.66
C SER A 12 1.97 16.83 59.96
N LEU A 13 2.55 17.79 60.68
CA LEU A 13 3.21 18.96 60.10
C LEU A 13 4.65 18.67 59.62
N ALA A 14 5.31 17.64 60.18
CA ALA A 14 6.65 17.21 59.77
C ALA A 14 6.65 16.25 58.55
N LEU A 15 5.51 15.66 58.18
CA LEU A 15 5.35 14.85 56.96
C LEU A 15 4.96 15.69 55.73
N GLY A 16 4.65 16.98 55.92
CA GLY A 16 4.27 17.92 54.86
C GLY A 16 5.44 18.71 54.25
N LEU A 17 6.69 18.47 54.67
CA LEU A 17 7.87 19.24 54.24
C LEU A 17 8.92 18.42 53.47
N SER A 18 8.61 17.18 53.06
CA SER A 18 9.49 16.34 52.22
C SER A 18 9.01 16.15 50.77
N LEU A 19 8.14 17.04 50.26
CA LEU A 19 7.74 17.07 48.83
C LEU A 19 8.24 18.32 48.09
N SER A 20 9.39 18.87 48.48
CA SER A 20 10.07 19.95 47.74
C SER A 20 11.36 19.46 47.10
N ALA A 21 11.22 18.56 46.12
CA ALA A 21 12.17 18.27 45.03
C ALA A 21 11.39 17.38 44.04
N CYS A 22 10.99 17.78 42.85
CA CYS A 22 11.46 18.82 41.95
C CYS A 22 10.39 19.89 41.71
N LYS A 23 10.82 21.14 41.48
CA LYS A 23 10.00 22.05 40.66
C LYS A 23 9.94 21.41 39.28
N ASP A 24 8.78 20.88 38.89
CA ASP A 24 8.45 20.65 37.49
C ASP A 24 8.38 22.00 36.79
N ASN A 25 9.55 22.49 36.39
CA ASN A 25 9.68 23.52 35.36
C ASN A 25 9.75 22.89 33.96
N ASP A 26 9.52 21.58 33.83
CA ASP A 26 9.22 20.94 32.56
C ASP A 26 7.80 21.30 32.14
N LYS A 27 7.59 22.57 31.80
CA LYS A 27 6.64 22.87 30.74
C LYS A 27 7.24 22.22 29.51
N PRO A 28 6.53 21.29 28.83
CA PRO A 28 6.99 20.79 27.55
C PRO A 28 7.22 22.01 26.69
N ASP A 29 8.46 22.19 26.24
CA ASP A 29 8.81 23.26 25.33
C ASP A 29 7.88 23.10 24.11
N PRO A 30 6.98 24.05 23.83
CA PRO A 30 6.09 23.94 22.69
C PRO A 30 6.86 23.97 21.34
N SER A 31 8.17 24.25 21.37
CA SER A 31 9.07 24.11 20.23
C SER A 31 9.76 22.74 20.14
N ILE A 32 9.82 21.95 21.23
CA ILE A 32 10.26 20.55 21.23
C ILE A 32 9.03 19.65 21.21
N HIS A 33 8.39 19.59 20.05
CA HIS A 33 7.47 18.49 19.75
C HIS A 33 8.31 17.22 19.52
N ALA A 34 8.43 16.36 20.52
CA ALA A 34 9.14 15.08 20.42
C ALA A 34 8.52 14.07 19.42
N LEU A 35 7.43 14.44 18.73
CA LEU A 35 6.78 13.68 17.67
C LEU A 35 6.05 14.66 16.73
N LYS A 36 6.77 15.60 16.12
CA LYS A 36 6.40 15.95 14.75
C LYS A 36 7.15 14.92 13.90
N PRO A 37 6.48 14.03 13.15
CA PRO A 37 7.15 13.51 11.97
C PRO A 37 7.57 14.78 11.24
N GLU A 38 8.88 15.01 11.11
CA GLU A 38 9.31 15.89 10.05
C GLU A 38 8.70 15.26 8.81
N LEU A 39 7.63 15.85 8.28
CA LEU A 39 7.18 15.58 6.93
C LEU A 39 8.41 15.95 6.11
N GLY A 40 9.26 14.94 5.86
CA GLY A 40 10.46 15.12 5.08
C GLY A 40 10.08 15.80 3.78
N GLU A 41 11.02 16.54 3.19
CA GLU A 41 10.78 17.12 1.87
C GLU A 41 10.23 16.03 0.95
N ARG A 42 9.11 16.33 0.29
CA ARG A 42 8.42 15.36 -0.58
C ARG A 42 9.41 14.83 -1.59
N THR A 43 9.61 13.52 -1.60
CA THR A 43 10.53 12.88 -2.53
C THR A 43 9.96 12.91 -3.95
N ALA A 44 10.81 12.65 -4.95
CA ALA A 44 10.35 12.45 -6.34
C ALA A 44 9.29 11.34 -6.44
N PHE A 45 9.37 10.32 -5.57
CA PHE A 45 8.36 9.26 -5.51
C PHE A 45 7.04 9.74 -4.91
N ASP A 46 7.07 10.54 -3.84
CA ASP A 46 5.85 11.14 -3.26
C ASP A 46 5.13 12.04 -4.26
N GLN A 47 5.90 12.81 -5.04
CA GLN A 47 5.36 13.63 -6.12
C GLN A 47 4.73 12.78 -7.21
N TRP A 48 5.37 11.66 -7.58
CA TRP A 48 4.81 10.73 -8.56
C TRP A 48 3.53 10.05 -8.05
N ILE A 49 3.49 9.61 -6.79
CA ILE A 49 2.28 9.06 -6.16
C ILE A 49 1.16 10.09 -6.21
N ARG A 50 1.43 11.34 -5.82
CA ARG A 50 0.43 12.41 -5.86
C ARG A 50 -0.20 12.53 -7.25
N ASN A 51 0.63 12.64 -8.28
CA ASN A 51 0.14 12.87 -9.64
C ASN A 51 -0.63 11.65 -10.18
N ASN A 52 -0.16 10.44 -9.89
CA ASN A 52 -0.67 9.21 -10.51
C ASN A 52 -1.74 8.48 -9.70
N TYR A 53 -1.90 8.80 -8.42
CA TYR A 53 -2.93 8.23 -7.53
C TYR A 53 -3.86 9.27 -6.95
N THR A 54 -3.30 10.28 -6.27
CA THR A 54 -4.12 11.29 -5.58
C THR A 54 -4.89 12.14 -6.57
N ASP A 55 -4.20 12.80 -7.49
CA ASP A 55 -4.81 13.73 -8.43
C ASP A 55 -5.54 12.97 -9.57
N ALA A 56 -5.04 11.78 -9.93
CA ALA A 56 -5.63 10.98 -10.99
C ALA A 56 -6.87 10.19 -10.54
N TYR A 57 -6.90 9.62 -9.32
CA TYR A 57 -7.95 8.69 -8.87
C TYR A 57 -8.56 9.02 -7.50
N ASN A 58 -8.13 10.08 -6.83
CA ASN A 58 -8.53 10.41 -5.45
C ASN A 58 -8.17 9.28 -4.46
N VAL A 59 -6.97 8.73 -4.60
CA VAL A 59 -6.44 7.62 -3.77
C VAL A 59 -5.15 8.03 -3.10
N GLN A 60 -5.06 7.79 -1.79
CA GLN A 60 -3.84 7.93 -1.02
C GLN A 60 -3.09 6.60 -0.99
N LEU A 61 -1.90 6.55 -1.57
CA LEU A 61 -1.01 5.39 -1.43
C LEU A 61 -0.02 5.65 -0.30
N LEU A 62 -0.04 4.78 0.71
CA LEU A 62 0.82 4.83 1.89
C LEU A 62 1.76 3.62 1.88
N TYR A 63 3.06 3.87 1.91
CA TYR A 63 4.09 2.84 1.90
C TYR A 63 5.05 2.94 3.09
N ASN A 64 5.18 4.12 3.71
CA ASN A 64 5.95 4.29 4.93
C ASN A 64 5.14 3.80 6.12
N MET A 65 5.68 2.84 6.86
CA MET A 65 4.99 2.20 7.98
C MET A 65 4.65 3.16 9.11
N GLU A 66 5.37 4.28 9.27
CA GLU A 66 5.05 5.32 10.26
C GLU A 66 3.71 6.01 9.98
N ASP A 67 3.37 6.15 8.69
CA ASP A 67 2.09 6.70 8.23
C ASP A 67 0.98 5.65 8.23
N ILE A 68 1.32 4.39 8.50
CA ILE A 68 0.39 3.28 8.59
C ILE A 68 0.03 3.08 10.06
N GLN A 69 -1.27 3.16 10.37
CA GLN A 69 -1.80 2.67 11.64
C GLN A 69 -1.76 1.14 11.65
N ALA A 70 -0.55 0.57 11.68
CA ALA A 70 -0.33 -0.85 11.78
C ALA A 70 -0.73 -1.29 13.18
N ASP A 71 -1.45 -2.40 13.27
CA ASP A 71 -1.73 -3.04 14.54
C ASP A 71 -0.40 -3.40 15.23
N ARG A 72 -0.05 -2.62 16.27
CA ARG A 72 1.21 -2.77 17.03
C ARG A 72 1.31 -4.11 17.74
N SER A 73 0.22 -4.88 17.84
CA SER A 73 0.23 -6.24 18.38
C SER A 73 0.73 -7.29 17.38
N ARG A 74 0.93 -6.91 16.11
CA ARG A 74 1.39 -7.80 15.03
C ARG A 74 2.84 -7.48 14.67
N ASN A 75 3.65 -8.52 14.47
CA ASN A 75 5.02 -8.42 13.98
C ASN A 75 5.04 -8.14 12.46
N LEU A 76 4.61 -6.94 12.08
CA LEU A 76 4.65 -6.49 10.69
C LEU A 76 5.99 -5.81 10.39
N ALA A 77 6.50 -6.00 9.17
CA ALA A 77 7.71 -5.35 8.68
C ALA A 77 7.37 -4.31 7.59
N PRO A 78 8.09 -3.18 7.52
CA PRO A 78 7.88 -2.17 6.49
C PRO A 78 8.19 -2.73 5.09
N ALA A 79 7.48 -2.22 4.09
CA ALA A 79 7.81 -2.49 2.70
C ALA A 79 9.11 -1.75 2.32
N SER A 80 9.99 -2.39 1.55
CA SER A 80 11.16 -1.69 1.02
C SER A 80 10.69 -0.59 0.05
N LEU A 81 11.41 0.53 0.05
CA LEU A 81 11.08 1.67 -0.82
C LEU A 81 11.04 1.25 -2.29
N GLU A 82 12.06 0.51 -2.74
CA GLU A 82 12.17 0.01 -4.11
C GLU A 82 11.00 -0.90 -4.50
N ASN A 83 10.59 -1.83 -3.63
CA ASN A 83 9.44 -2.70 -3.95
C ASN A 83 8.12 -1.92 -3.90
N SER A 84 8.01 -0.90 -3.06
CA SER A 84 6.85 -0.01 -3.02
C SER A 84 6.71 0.78 -4.32
N MET A 85 7.82 1.32 -4.84
CA MET A 85 7.90 1.99 -6.14
C MET A 85 7.47 1.07 -7.28
N LYS A 86 8.04 -0.14 -7.34
CA LYS A 86 7.72 -1.15 -8.35
C LYS A 86 6.25 -1.56 -8.28
N LEU A 87 5.76 -1.89 -7.09
CA LEU A 87 4.37 -2.35 -6.90
C LEU A 87 3.37 -1.24 -7.24
N ALA A 88 3.66 0.02 -6.90
CA ALA A 88 2.78 1.14 -7.26
C ALA A 88 2.61 1.23 -8.79
N LYS A 89 3.70 1.20 -9.57
CA LYS A 89 3.59 1.19 -11.03
C LYS A 89 2.84 -0.03 -11.59
N ILE A 90 3.07 -1.21 -11.01
CA ILE A 90 2.38 -2.44 -11.41
C ILE A 90 0.88 -2.36 -11.12
N VAL A 91 0.50 -1.87 -9.94
CA VAL A 91 -0.91 -1.67 -9.55
C VAL A 91 -1.58 -0.67 -10.48
N LEU A 92 -0.94 0.46 -10.76
CA LEU A 92 -1.48 1.47 -11.67
C LEU A 92 -1.69 0.89 -13.09
N HIS A 93 -0.74 0.11 -13.59
CA HIS A 93 -0.80 -0.47 -14.94
C HIS A 93 -1.84 -1.60 -15.07
N ALA A 94 -1.77 -2.58 -14.16
CA ALA A 94 -2.50 -3.85 -14.29
C ALA A 94 -3.86 -3.85 -13.60
N TRP A 95 -4.09 -2.95 -12.63
CA TRP A 95 -5.41 -2.79 -12.01
C TRP A 95 -6.16 -1.57 -12.54
N TYR A 96 -5.69 -0.35 -12.25
CA TYR A 96 -6.38 0.88 -12.69
C TYR A 96 -6.48 0.95 -14.21
N GLY A 97 -5.35 0.81 -14.91
CA GLY A 97 -5.32 0.83 -16.37
C GLY A 97 -6.15 -0.27 -17.04
N ALA A 98 -6.36 -1.41 -16.37
CA ALA A 98 -7.22 -2.47 -16.91
C ALA A 98 -8.70 -2.06 -16.88
N TYR A 99 -9.16 -1.53 -15.75
CA TYR A 99 -10.52 -1.02 -15.64
C TYR A 99 -10.75 0.18 -16.56
N ASP A 100 -9.81 1.13 -16.59
CA ASP A 100 -9.93 2.32 -17.42
C ASP A 100 -10.04 1.97 -18.92
N GLU A 101 -9.27 0.99 -19.39
CA GLU A 101 -9.37 0.52 -20.79
C GLU A 101 -10.71 -0.15 -21.10
N VAL A 102 -11.26 -0.91 -20.15
CA VAL A 102 -12.55 -1.58 -20.31
C VAL A 102 -13.70 -0.58 -20.30
N THR A 103 -13.66 0.39 -19.39
CA THR A 103 -14.72 1.40 -19.21
C THR A 103 -14.54 2.63 -20.12
N GLY A 104 -13.40 2.73 -20.83
CA GLY A 104 -13.12 3.80 -21.78
C GLY A 104 -12.64 5.12 -21.14
N GLY A 105 -12.17 5.09 -19.89
CA GLY A 105 -11.68 6.26 -19.16
C GLY A 105 -11.60 6.04 -17.66
N THR A 106 -11.06 7.05 -16.95
CA THR A 106 -10.72 6.97 -15.51
C THR A 106 -11.89 7.20 -14.55
N ASP A 107 -13.05 7.63 -15.07
CA ASP A 107 -14.21 8.01 -14.26
C ASP A 107 -14.79 6.88 -13.42
N PHE A 108 -14.73 5.63 -13.91
CA PHE A 108 -15.17 4.48 -13.15
C PHE A 108 -14.28 4.31 -11.91
N MET A 109 -12.98 4.16 -12.10
CA MET A 109 -12.04 3.96 -10.99
C MET A 109 -12.04 5.12 -10.00
N ARG A 110 -12.08 6.39 -10.46
CA ARG A 110 -12.18 7.57 -9.58
C ARG A 110 -13.35 7.51 -8.57
N ARG A 111 -14.46 6.91 -8.99
CA ARG A 111 -15.69 6.84 -8.19
C ARG A 111 -15.71 5.62 -7.27
N THR A 112 -15.15 4.50 -7.71
CA THR A 112 -15.34 3.20 -7.04
C THR A 112 -14.07 2.63 -6.41
N SER A 113 -12.89 3.21 -6.63
CA SER A 113 -11.65 2.75 -6.01
C SER A 113 -11.65 3.02 -4.50
N PRO A 114 -10.90 2.22 -3.71
CA PRO A 114 -10.64 2.56 -2.31
C PRO A 114 -9.97 3.92 -2.21
N ARG A 115 -10.21 4.64 -1.11
CA ARG A 115 -9.58 5.93 -0.85
C ARG A 115 -8.13 5.81 -0.39
N GLN A 116 -7.75 4.64 0.12
CA GLN A 116 -6.40 4.40 0.59
C GLN A 116 -5.88 3.01 0.20
N LEU A 117 -4.62 2.96 -0.20
CA LEU A 117 -3.84 1.75 -0.42
C LEU A 117 -2.66 1.75 0.56
N PHE A 118 -2.47 0.65 1.27
CA PHE A 118 -1.41 0.49 2.26
C PHE A 118 -0.47 -0.63 1.85
N PHE A 119 0.82 -0.36 1.75
CA PHE A 119 1.83 -1.35 1.39
C PHE A 119 2.59 -1.79 2.65
N ILE A 120 2.53 -3.09 2.94
CA ILE A 120 3.18 -3.71 4.10
C ILE A 120 4.12 -4.81 3.60
N GLY A 121 5.37 -4.78 4.08
CA GLY A 121 6.45 -5.61 3.57
C GLY A 121 6.30 -7.09 3.90
N SER A 122 5.85 -7.41 5.11
CA SER A 122 5.67 -8.79 5.57
C SER A 122 4.27 -9.35 5.27
N ALA A 123 4.12 -10.66 5.34
CA ALA A 123 2.83 -11.29 5.52
C ALA A 123 2.18 -10.91 6.87
N MET A 124 0.85 -10.89 6.91
CA MET A 124 0.11 -10.92 8.17
C MET A 124 -0.28 -12.35 8.51
N TRP A 125 0.49 -12.97 9.40
CA TRP A 125 0.22 -14.34 9.86
C TRP A 125 -0.92 -14.36 10.89
N ASN A 126 -1.88 -15.24 10.65
CA ASN A 126 -2.96 -15.55 11.58
C ASN A 126 -2.52 -16.64 12.55
N GLY A 127 -3.22 -16.77 13.68
CA GLY A 127 -2.91 -17.78 14.71
C GLY A 127 -3.05 -19.23 14.25
N ASP A 128 -3.70 -19.45 13.11
CA ASP A 128 -3.89 -20.75 12.45
C ASP A 128 -2.83 -21.05 11.37
N GLY A 129 -1.83 -20.17 11.20
CA GLY A 129 -0.78 -20.31 10.19
C GLY A 129 -1.18 -19.87 8.78
N THR A 130 -2.38 -19.32 8.60
CA THR A 130 -2.78 -18.70 7.32
C THR A 130 -2.25 -17.27 7.19
N ILE A 131 -2.16 -16.77 5.96
CA ILE A 131 -1.75 -15.38 5.68
C ILE A 131 -3.00 -14.59 5.30
N THR A 132 -3.23 -13.49 6.00
CA THR A 132 -4.18 -12.47 5.52
C THR A 132 -3.48 -11.68 4.42
N GLN A 133 -3.99 -11.81 3.20
CA GLN A 133 -3.39 -11.22 2.00
C GLN A 133 -3.85 -9.78 1.75
N GLY A 134 -4.93 -9.35 2.41
CA GLY A 134 -5.35 -7.97 2.54
C GLY A 134 -6.55 -7.82 3.48
N THR A 135 -6.86 -6.58 3.83
CA THR A 135 -8.03 -6.23 4.64
C THR A 135 -8.68 -4.99 4.06
N ALA A 136 -10.02 -4.95 4.07
CA ALA A 136 -10.77 -3.73 3.86
C ALA A 136 -11.54 -3.30 5.10
N GLU A 137 -11.25 -2.09 5.58
CA GLU A 137 -12.01 -1.45 6.63
C GLU A 137 -13.01 -0.50 5.98
N GLY A 138 -14.30 -0.88 6.01
CA GLY A 138 -15.39 -0.04 5.50
C GLY A 138 -15.35 0.27 4.00
N GLY A 139 -14.62 -0.50 3.19
CA GLY A 139 -14.47 -0.28 1.75
C GLY A 139 -13.61 0.94 1.36
N LEU A 140 -13.02 1.64 2.33
CA LEU A 140 -12.22 2.85 2.10
C LEU A 140 -10.73 2.57 1.99
N LYS A 141 -10.27 1.46 2.59
CA LYS A 141 -8.86 1.13 2.74
C LYS A 141 -8.61 -0.27 2.22
N VAL A 142 -7.56 -0.48 1.43
CA VAL A 142 -7.06 -1.82 1.07
C VAL A 142 -5.60 -1.92 1.48
N THR A 143 -5.28 -2.97 2.23
CA THR A 143 -3.90 -3.26 2.66
C THR A 143 -3.32 -4.40 1.82
N LEU A 144 -2.15 -4.20 1.23
CA LEU A 144 -1.39 -5.21 0.49
C LEU A 144 -0.19 -5.65 1.33
N PHE A 145 -0.20 -6.92 1.73
CA PHE A 145 0.89 -7.55 2.47
C PHE A 145 1.90 -8.21 1.53
N GLN A 146 3.06 -8.61 2.06
CA GLN A 146 4.09 -9.36 1.32
C GLN A 146 4.78 -8.55 0.21
N VAL A 147 4.79 -7.22 0.31
CA VAL A 147 5.45 -6.35 -0.69
C VAL A 147 6.95 -6.65 -0.82
N ASN A 148 7.59 -7.16 0.24
CA ASN A 148 9.00 -7.56 0.18
C ASN A 148 9.24 -8.89 -0.55
N TRP A 149 8.19 -9.64 -0.88
CA TRP A 149 8.25 -10.87 -1.67
C TRP A 149 7.79 -10.66 -3.11
N LEU A 150 7.76 -9.39 -3.56
CA LEU A 150 7.41 -9.01 -4.91
C LEU A 150 8.32 -9.69 -5.94
N ASN A 151 7.74 -10.54 -6.78
CA ASN A 151 8.40 -11.09 -7.96
C ASN A 151 7.75 -10.53 -9.22
N VAL A 152 8.36 -9.48 -9.77
CA VAL A 152 7.88 -8.80 -10.99
C VAL A 152 7.86 -9.73 -12.20
N ASN A 153 8.77 -10.70 -12.24
CA ASN A 153 8.94 -11.60 -13.39
C ASN A 153 7.93 -12.75 -13.40
N ASP A 154 7.08 -12.85 -12.38
CA ASP A 154 6.06 -13.88 -12.26
C ASP A 154 4.65 -13.24 -12.15
N PRO A 155 4.01 -12.97 -13.31
CA PRO A 155 2.63 -12.49 -13.36
C PRO A 155 1.65 -13.34 -12.56
N GLN A 156 1.85 -14.67 -12.49
CA GLN A 156 0.96 -15.55 -11.76
C GLN A 156 1.11 -15.34 -10.24
N ALA A 157 2.35 -15.20 -9.75
CA ALA A 157 2.60 -14.86 -8.35
C ALA A 157 2.03 -13.48 -8.00
N LEU A 158 2.21 -12.47 -8.85
CA LEU A 158 1.59 -11.15 -8.65
C LEU A 158 0.06 -11.27 -8.53
N ASN A 159 -0.55 -12.05 -9.42
CA ASN A 159 -2.00 -12.23 -9.45
C ASN A 159 -2.53 -12.88 -8.17
N LYS A 160 -1.84 -13.94 -7.72
CA LYS A 160 -2.20 -14.70 -6.52
C LYS A 160 -1.99 -13.90 -5.24
N THR A 161 -0.90 -13.14 -5.15
CA THR A 161 -0.51 -12.42 -3.92
C THR A 161 -1.26 -11.11 -3.76
N PHE A 162 -1.49 -10.36 -4.84
CA PHE A 162 -2.02 -9.00 -4.77
C PHE A 162 -3.37 -8.86 -5.48
N PHE A 163 -3.44 -9.16 -6.78
CA PHE A 163 -4.57 -8.74 -7.60
C PHE A 163 -5.87 -9.48 -7.29
N LYS A 164 -5.83 -10.77 -6.93
CA LYS A 164 -7.04 -11.49 -6.49
C LYS A 164 -7.70 -10.80 -5.31
N VAL A 165 -6.92 -10.43 -4.30
CA VAL A 165 -7.42 -9.70 -3.12
C VAL A 165 -7.91 -8.32 -3.50
N MET A 166 -7.16 -7.59 -4.32
CA MET A 166 -7.58 -6.26 -4.77
C MET A 166 -8.92 -6.30 -5.51
N HIS A 167 -9.13 -7.26 -6.41
CA HIS A 167 -10.40 -7.43 -7.10
C HIS A 167 -11.53 -7.89 -6.17
N HIS A 168 -11.23 -8.74 -5.18
CA HIS A 168 -12.18 -9.15 -4.16
C HIS A 168 -12.65 -7.95 -3.33
N GLU A 169 -11.73 -7.17 -2.76
CA GLU A 169 -12.08 -6.00 -1.94
C GLU A 169 -12.75 -4.91 -2.77
N PHE A 170 -12.33 -4.73 -4.01
CA PHE A 170 -12.99 -3.82 -4.93
C PHE A 170 -14.44 -4.23 -5.20
N SER A 171 -14.70 -5.53 -5.36
CA SER A 171 -16.06 -6.05 -5.50
C SER A 171 -16.94 -5.68 -4.31
N HIS A 172 -16.41 -5.76 -3.07
CA HIS A 172 -17.14 -5.30 -1.89
C HIS A 172 -17.53 -3.83 -1.97
N ILE A 173 -16.66 -2.95 -2.47
CA ILE A 173 -16.95 -1.52 -2.64
C ILE A 173 -18.08 -1.32 -3.65
N LEU A 174 -18.04 -2.04 -4.78
CA LEU A 174 -19.13 -1.98 -5.76
C LEU A 174 -20.45 -2.39 -5.13
N HIS A 175 -20.46 -3.49 -4.38
CA HIS A 175 -21.67 -4.02 -3.76
C HIS A 175 -22.24 -3.12 -2.65
N GLN A 176 -21.38 -2.38 -1.93
CA GLN A 176 -21.82 -1.38 -0.97
C GLN A 176 -22.56 -0.21 -1.62
N ASN A 177 -22.17 0.15 -2.85
CA ASN A 177 -22.80 1.25 -3.58
C ASN A 177 -24.06 0.81 -4.32
N LYS A 178 -24.05 -0.39 -4.91
CA LYS A 178 -25.22 -0.99 -5.58
C LYS A 178 -25.24 -2.48 -5.32
N ILE A 179 -26.22 -2.95 -4.54
CA ILE A 179 -26.32 -4.36 -4.17
C ILE A 179 -26.53 -5.26 -5.42
N TRP A 180 -26.00 -6.47 -5.36
CA TRP A 180 -26.22 -7.48 -6.41
C TRP A 180 -27.65 -8.05 -6.36
N PRO A 181 -28.11 -8.77 -7.40
CA PRO A 181 -29.46 -9.34 -7.43
C PRO A 181 -29.69 -10.42 -6.36
N ASP A 182 -30.85 -10.38 -5.69
CA ASP A 182 -31.22 -11.32 -4.62
C ASP A 182 -31.17 -12.80 -5.03
N GLU A 183 -31.42 -13.10 -6.32
CA GLU A 183 -31.33 -14.45 -6.87
C GLU A 183 -29.96 -15.11 -6.61
N TYR A 184 -28.88 -14.32 -6.54
CA TYR A 184 -27.56 -14.85 -6.24
C TYR A 184 -27.54 -15.58 -4.88
N ASN A 185 -28.23 -15.01 -3.89
CA ASN A 185 -28.23 -15.48 -2.50
C ASN A 185 -28.92 -16.84 -2.34
N THR A 186 -29.68 -17.29 -3.34
CA THR A 186 -30.43 -18.55 -3.30
C THR A 186 -29.76 -19.69 -4.08
N ILE A 187 -28.64 -19.45 -4.78
CA ILE A 187 -28.01 -20.47 -5.64
C ILE A 187 -27.32 -21.56 -4.84
N SER A 188 -26.53 -21.16 -3.85
CA SER A 188 -25.92 -22.06 -2.87
C SER A 188 -26.47 -21.68 -1.50
N THR A 189 -26.74 -22.68 -0.66
CA THR A 189 -27.28 -22.48 0.69
C THR A 189 -26.36 -23.05 1.77
N GLU A 190 -25.36 -23.84 1.37
CA GLU A 190 -24.43 -24.56 2.22
C GLU A 190 -23.27 -23.65 2.69
N TYR A 191 -23.61 -22.46 3.19
CA TYR A 191 -22.66 -21.52 3.77
C TYR A 191 -22.20 -21.97 5.16
N SER A 192 -20.95 -21.66 5.49
CA SER A 192 -20.30 -22.03 6.75
C SER A 192 -19.46 -20.86 7.28
N PRO A 193 -20.07 -19.83 7.90
CA PRO A 193 -19.37 -18.62 8.33
C PRO A 193 -18.20 -18.88 9.28
N ASN A 194 -18.32 -19.91 10.14
CA ASN A 194 -17.33 -20.24 11.17
C ASN A 194 -16.47 -21.46 10.85
N ALA A 195 -16.76 -22.19 9.76
CA ALA A 195 -16.05 -23.43 9.43
C ALA A 195 -15.71 -23.57 7.94
N TRP A 196 -15.80 -22.49 7.16
CA TRP A 196 -15.32 -22.46 5.77
C TRP A 196 -13.85 -22.88 5.67
N ALA A 197 -13.01 -22.52 6.66
CA ALA A 197 -11.58 -22.88 6.72
C ALA A 197 -11.34 -24.39 6.85
N ASN A 198 -12.36 -25.18 7.24
CA ASN A 198 -12.28 -26.64 7.29
C ASN A 198 -12.46 -27.29 5.91
N ARG A 199 -12.89 -26.54 4.89
CA ARG A 199 -12.96 -27.01 3.49
C ARG A 199 -11.58 -26.81 2.85
N ARG A 200 -10.79 -27.87 2.75
CA ARG A 200 -9.35 -27.79 2.42
C ARG A 200 -9.05 -28.13 0.96
N SER A 201 -9.98 -28.73 0.25
CA SER A 201 -9.81 -29.23 -1.10
C SER A 201 -10.97 -28.83 -2.02
N LEU A 202 -10.75 -28.86 -3.34
CA LEU A 202 -11.78 -28.56 -4.33
C LEU A 202 -13.07 -29.36 -4.12
N SER A 203 -12.95 -30.65 -3.75
CA SER A 203 -14.10 -31.53 -3.51
C SER A 203 -14.96 -31.12 -2.31
N ASP A 204 -14.42 -30.32 -1.38
CA ASP A 204 -15.17 -29.89 -0.19
C ASP A 204 -16.13 -28.73 -0.47
N TYR A 205 -15.89 -27.95 -1.53
CA TYR A 205 -16.62 -26.70 -1.79
C TYR A 205 -17.11 -26.54 -3.23
N ALA A 206 -16.41 -27.08 -4.23
CA ALA A 206 -16.82 -26.94 -5.63
C ALA A 206 -18.17 -27.63 -5.93
N PRO A 207 -18.47 -28.84 -5.41
CA PRO A 207 -19.78 -29.46 -5.59
C PRO A 207 -20.96 -28.64 -5.03
N LEU A 208 -20.69 -27.82 -4.02
CA LEU A 208 -21.67 -26.94 -3.39
C LEU A 208 -21.86 -25.61 -4.17
N GLY A 209 -21.09 -25.42 -5.24
CA GLY A 209 -21.16 -24.25 -6.10
C GLY A 209 -20.27 -23.09 -5.67
N PHE A 210 -19.21 -23.33 -4.88
CA PHE A 210 -18.27 -22.29 -4.45
C PHE A 210 -16.96 -22.36 -5.23
N VAL A 211 -16.36 -21.20 -5.56
CA VAL A 211 -15.08 -21.13 -6.30
C VAL A 211 -13.85 -21.28 -5.41
N THR A 212 -13.99 -20.98 -4.12
CA THR A 212 -12.96 -21.16 -3.10
C THR A 212 -13.61 -21.63 -1.79
N ALA A 213 -12.80 -22.09 -0.85
CA ALA A 213 -13.28 -22.35 0.50
C ALA A 213 -13.87 -21.08 1.14
N TYR A 214 -13.21 -19.92 0.97
CA TYR A 214 -13.65 -18.65 1.56
C TYR A 214 -14.98 -18.15 0.97
N ALA A 215 -15.22 -18.39 -0.32
CA ALA A 215 -16.51 -18.12 -0.98
C ALA A 215 -17.68 -18.82 -0.26
N SER A 216 -17.41 -19.93 0.44
CA SER A 216 -18.45 -20.61 1.22
C SER A 216 -18.72 -20.04 2.61
N SER A 217 -18.07 -18.95 3.01
CA SER A 217 -18.32 -18.33 4.31
C SER A 217 -19.71 -17.71 4.37
N GLN A 218 -20.06 -16.85 3.41
CA GLN A 218 -21.34 -16.14 3.32
C GLN A 218 -21.57 -15.59 1.89
N PRO A 219 -22.82 -15.27 1.51
CA PRO A 219 -23.13 -14.81 0.15
C PRO A 219 -22.32 -13.60 -0.32
N ARG A 220 -22.03 -12.66 0.58
CA ARG A 220 -21.25 -11.46 0.28
C ARG A 220 -19.82 -11.79 -0.15
N GLU A 221 -19.17 -12.73 0.53
CA GLU A 221 -17.81 -13.17 0.17
C GLU A 221 -17.82 -14.04 -1.08
N ASP A 222 -18.88 -14.84 -1.26
CA ASP A 222 -19.05 -15.69 -2.44
C ASP A 222 -19.04 -14.88 -3.73
N ILE A 223 -19.88 -13.85 -3.83
CA ILE A 223 -19.95 -13.03 -5.04
C ILE A 223 -18.66 -12.25 -5.29
N ALA A 224 -17.99 -11.78 -4.23
CA ALA A 224 -16.70 -11.10 -4.34
C ALA A 224 -15.61 -12.07 -4.82
N GLU A 225 -15.56 -13.30 -4.29
CA GLU A 225 -14.64 -14.34 -4.72
C GLU A 225 -14.91 -14.80 -6.16
N VAL A 226 -16.16 -14.96 -6.58
CA VAL A 226 -16.50 -15.29 -7.97
C VAL A 226 -16.04 -14.17 -8.91
N THR A 227 -16.27 -12.92 -8.53
CA THR A 227 -15.84 -11.74 -9.32
C THR A 227 -14.32 -11.71 -9.46
N ALA A 228 -13.59 -11.87 -8.36
CA ALA A 228 -12.13 -11.92 -8.37
C ALA A 228 -11.58 -13.13 -9.15
N ALA A 229 -12.17 -14.32 -8.97
CA ALA A 229 -11.78 -15.53 -9.68
C ALA A 229 -11.99 -15.41 -11.20
N LEU A 230 -13.08 -14.77 -11.64
CA LEU A 230 -13.34 -14.53 -13.07
C LEU A 230 -12.22 -13.72 -13.72
N ILE A 231 -11.64 -12.77 -13.00
CA ILE A 231 -10.54 -11.95 -13.51
C ILE A 231 -9.20 -12.68 -13.39
N THR A 232 -8.98 -13.41 -12.28
CA THR A 232 -7.62 -13.81 -11.88
C THR A 232 -7.27 -15.28 -12.06
N PHE A 233 -8.23 -16.20 -11.99
CA PHE A 233 -7.91 -17.63 -12.12
C PHE A 233 -7.47 -17.96 -13.53
N THR A 234 -6.50 -18.84 -13.68
CA THR A 234 -6.12 -19.40 -14.99
C THR A 234 -7.22 -20.31 -15.54
N ASP A 235 -7.18 -20.58 -16.84
CA ASP A 235 -8.13 -21.52 -17.47
C ASP A 235 -7.98 -22.93 -16.89
N ALA A 236 -6.76 -23.32 -16.49
CA ALA A 236 -6.50 -24.58 -15.79
C ALA A 236 -7.14 -24.64 -14.40
N GLU A 237 -7.09 -23.55 -13.63
CA GLU A 237 -7.75 -23.46 -12.31
C GLU A 237 -9.27 -23.54 -12.47
N TRP A 238 -9.86 -22.83 -13.45
CA TRP A 238 -11.29 -22.95 -13.76
C TRP A 238 -11.67 -24.37 -14.19
N ALA A 239 -10.90 -24.99 -15.08
CA ALA A 239 -11.14 -26.37 -15.51
C ALA A 239 -11.09 -27.35 -14.33
N ALA A 240 -10.14 -27.17 -13.41
CA ALA A 240 -10.04 -27.99 -12.20
C ALA A 240 -11.26 -27.83 -11.28
N ILE A 241 -11.72 -26.60 -11.04
CA ILE A 241 -12.91 -26.31 -10.21
C ILE A 241 -14.16 -26.91 -10.86
N LEU A 242 -14.39 -26.66 -12.15
CA LEU A 242 -15.57 -27.16 -12.87
C LEU A 242 -15.58 -28.68 -13.01
N LYS A 243 -14.41 -29.32 -13.02
CA LYS A 243 -14.28 -30.78 -12.96
C LYS A 243 -14.64 -31.30 -11.56
N ALA A 244 -14.09 -30.71 -10.52
CA ALA A 244 -14.36 -31.10 -9.13
C ALA A 244 -15.81 -30.85 -8.71
N ALA A 245 -16.48 -29.86 -9.31
CA ALA A 245 -17.85 -29.49 -8.98
C ALA A 245 -18.91 -30.53 -9.37
N GLY A 246 -18.60 -31.47 -10.28
CA GLY A 246 -19.61 -32.34 -10.86
C GLY A 246 -20.72 -31.56 -11.58
N ASP A 247 -21.81 -32.24 -11.96
CA ASP A 247 -22.86 -31.62 -12.78
C ASP A 247 -23.67 -30.56 -12.01
N GLU A 248 -24.09 -30.87 -10.77
CA GLU A 248 -24.87 -29.95 -9.94
C GLU A 248 -24.08 -28.71 -9.52
N GLY A 249 -22.85 -28.90 -9.02
CA GLY A 249 -21.99 -27.78 -8.62
C GLY A 249 -21.61 -26.91 -9.81
N ARG A 250 -21.36 -27.51 -10.98
CA ARG A 250 -21.12 -26.78 -12.23
C ARG A 250 -22.32 -25.94 -12.65
N ALA A 251 -23.54 -26.48 -12.56
CA ALA A 251 -24.75 -25.72 -12.87
C ALA A 251 -24.90 -24.49 -11.95
N ARG A 252 -24.64 -24.66 -10.64
CA ARG A 252 -24.63 -23.56 -9.66
C ARG A 252 -23.56 -22.51 -9.98
N LEU A 253 -22.33 -22.93 -10.24
CA LEU A 253 -21.22 -22.04 -10.60
C LEU A 253 -21.51 -21.25 -11.88
N ASN A 254 -22.00 -21.92 -12.92
CA ASN A 254 -22.36 -21.26 -14.18
C ASN A 254 -23.47 -20.22 -13.97
N LYS A 255 -24.46 -20.51 -13.12
CA LYS A 255 -25.51 -19.56 -12.77
C LYS A 255 -24.95 -18.33 -12.04
N LYS A 256 -24.07 -18.53 -11.04
CA LYS A 256 -23.38 -17.44 -10.34
C LYS A 256 -22.56 -16.57 -11.29
N ILE A 257 -21.77 -17.21 -12.17
CA ILE A 257 -20.96 -16.52 -13.18
C ILE A 257 -21.85 -15.68 -14.11
N ALA A 258 -22.96 -16.24 -14.59
CA ALA A 258 -23.89 -15.51 -15.46
C ALA A 258 -24.48 -14.28 -14.75
N ILE A 259 -24.87 -14.41 -13.47
CA ILE A 259 -25.34 -13.28 -12.67
C ILE A 259 -24.25 -12.24 -12.49
N VAL A 260 -23.02 -12.61 -12.12
CA VAL A 260 -21.92 -11.66 -11.93
C VAL A 260 -21.62 -10.90 -13.22
N LYS A 261 -21.51 -11.60 -14.35
CA LYS A 261 -21.26 -10.97 -15.66
C LYS A 261 -22.38 -9.98 -16.02
N LYS A 262 -23.64 -10.41 -15.87
CA LYS A 262 -24.80 -9.55 -16.15
C LYS A 262 -24.86 -8.34 -15.22
N TYR A 263 -24.68 -8.55 -13.91
CA TYR A 263 -24.68 -7.50 -12.91
C TYR A 263 -23.58 -6.45 -13.20
N MET A 264 -22.35 -6.89 -13.45
CA MET A 264 -21.23 -6.00 -13.75
C MET A 264 -21.45 -5.20 -15.05
N LEU A 265 -21.99 -5.84 -16.08
CA LEU A 265 -22.30 -5.18 -17.34
C LEU A 265 -23.44 -4.16 -17.19
N ASP A 266 -24.60 -4.60 -16.68
CA ASP A 266 -25.81 -3.77 -16.63
C ASP A 266 -25.70 -2.63 -15.61
N THR A 267 -25.01 -2.87 -14.49
CA THR A 267 -24.97 -1.94 -13.36
C THR A 267 -23.80 -0.97 -13.42
N TRP A 268 -22.66 -1.45 -13.94
CA TRP A 268 -21.38 -0.76 -13.92
C TRP A 268 -20.78 -0.51 -15.31
N GLY A 269 -21.37 -1.08 -16.38
CA GLY A 269 -20.83 -0.97 -17.73
C GLY A 269 -19.52 -1.74 -17.91
N VAL A 270 -19.25 -2.73 -17.06
CA VAL A 270 -17.99 -3.51 -17.07
C VAL A 270 -18.25 -4.88 -17.67
N ASP A 271 -17.72 -5.10 -18.88
CA ASP A 271 -17.65 -6.43 -19.48
C ASP A 271 -16.55 -7.24 -18.77
N MET A 272 -16.97 -8.26 -18.01
CA MET A 272 -16.07 -9.10 -17.21
C MET A 272 -15.14 -9.99 -18.04
N ASP A 273 -15.55 -10.44 -19.23
CA ASP A 273 -14.70 -11.24 -20.10
C ASP A 273 -13.62 -10.36 -20.73
N ARG A 274 -13.99 -9.16 -21.18
CA ARG A 274 -13.03 -8.15 -21.65
C ARG A 274 -12.08 -7.74 -20.53
N LEU A 275 -12.59 -7.49 -19.32
CA LEU A 275 -11.77 -7.13 -18.16
C LEU A 275 -10.75 -8.22 -17.82
N ARG A 276 -11.18 -9.48 -17.78
CA ARG A 276 -10.26 -10.63 -17.59
C ARG A 276 -9.14 -10.59 -18.62
N ALA A 277 -9.48 -10.48 -19.91
CA ALA A 277 -8.49 -10.50 -20.99
C ALA A 277 -7.48 -9.34 -20.85
N VAL A 278 -7.97 -8.12 -20.58
CA VAL A 278 -7.14 -6.92 -20.44
C VAL A 278 -6.27 -6.99 -19.18
N ALA A 279 -6.82 -7.39 -18.04
CA ALA A 279 -6.09 -7.49 -16.78
C ALA A 279 -4.94 -8.52 -16.88
N LEU A 280 -5.22 -9.71 -17.42
CA LEU A 280 -4.19 -10.74 -17.63
C LEU A 280 -3.12 -10.28 -18.62
N ARG A 281 -3.51 -9.64 -19.74
CA ARG A 281 -2.55 -9.07 -20.70
C ARG A 281 -1.63 -8.05 -20.02
N ARG A 282 -2.21 -7.06 -19.33
CA ARG A 282 -1.45 -6.00 -18.63
C ARG A 282 -0.53 -6.57 -17.55
N LEU A 283 -0.94 -7.62 -16.86
CA LEU A 283 -0.09 -8.27 -15.88
C LEU A 283 1.11 -8.99 -16.52
N THR A 284 0.95 -9.58 -17.71
CA THR A 284 2.08 -10.15 -18.49
C THR A 284 3.01 -9.09 -19.11
N GLU A 285 2.60 -7.82 -19.13
CA GLU A 285 3.44 -6.69 -19.52
C GLU A 285 4.30 -6.17 -18.36
N ALA A 286 3.94 -6.49 -17.09
CA ALA A 286 4.63 -6.00 -15.90
C ALA A 286 6.16 -6.19 -15.90
N PRO A 287 6.73 -7.35 -16.34
CA PRO A 287 8.18 -7.53 -16.42
C PRO A 287 8.89 -6.59 -17.41
N ARG A 288 8.14 -6.01 -18.36
CA ARG A 288 8.66 -5.12 -19.42
C ARG A 288 8.45 -3.64 -19.09
N LEU A 289 7.82 -3.32 -17.97
CA LEU A 289 7.61 -1.94 -17.55
C LEU A 289 8.90 -1.32 -17.01
N GLN A 290 9.10 -0.03 -17.26
CA GLN A 290 10.08 0.75 -16.53
C GLN A 290 9.55 1.02 -15.11
N LEU A 291 9.94 0.18 -14.15
CA LEU A 291 9.40 0.23 -12.79
C LEU A 291 10.13 1.19 -11.85
N LEU A 292 11.30 1.69 -12.23
CA LEU A 292 12.04 2.70 -11.49
C LEU A 292 12.37 3.87 -12.41
N GLU A 293 12.09 5.08 -11.94
CA GLU A 293 12.49 6.30 -12.64
C GLU A 293 13.94 6.66 -12.31
N ALA A 294 14.61 7.38 -13.22
CA ALA A 294 16.01 7.76 -13.04
C ALA A 294 16.22 8.62 -11.78
N ASP A 295 15.29 9.54 -11.51
CA ASP A 295 15.28 10.42 -10.34
C ASP A 295 14.90 9.70 -9.03
N TRP A 296 14.47 8.44 -9.08
CA TRP A 296 14.24 7.61 -7.89
C TRP A 296 15.47 6.85 -7.43
N THR A 297 16.43 6.59 -8.33
CA THR A 297 17.68 5.87 -8.03
C THR A 297 18.44 6.42 -6.81
N PRO A 298 18.56 7.75 -6.60
CA PRO A 298 19.17 8.33 -5.40
C PRO A 298 18.51 7.91 -4.10
N LEU A 299 17.18 7.80 -4.10
CA LEU A 299 16.37 7.49 -2.93
C LEU A 299 16.62 6.06 -2.44
N ILE A 300 17.01 5.16 -3.35
CA ILE A 300 17.27 3.75 -3.05
C ILE A 300 18.75 3.52 -2.71
N THR A 301 19.66 4.23 -3.40
CA THR A 301 21.10 4.03 -3.30
C THR A 301 21.79 4.89 -2.23
N GLY A 302 21.10 5.88 -1.67
CA GLY A 302 21.67 6.83 -0.71
C GLY A 302 22.71 7.78 -1.33
N ARG A 303 22.86 7.79 -2.65
CA ARG A 303 23.77 8.69 -3.39
C ARG A 303 22.96 9.77 -4.10
N ALA A 304 23.29 11.04 -3.86
CA ALA A 304 22.72 12.16 -4.60
C ALA A 304 22.95 11.99 -6.12
N LEU A 305 22.01 12.45 -6.97
CA LEU A 305 22.25 12.52 -8.41
C LEU A 305 23.54 13.29 -8.68
N PRO A 306 24.36 12.90 -9.66
CA PRO A 306 25.34 13.83 -10.20
C PRO A 306 24.58 15.07 -10.67
N LEU A 307 24.92 16.22 -10.07
CA LEU A 307 24.32 17.51 -10.42
C LEU A 307 24.46 17.72 -11.94
N SER A 308 23.42 18.24 -12.60
CA SER A 308 23.53 18.62 -14.01
C SER A 308 24.65 19.66 -14.19
N PRO A 309 25.28 19.79 -15.37
CA PRO A 309 26.32 20.79 -15.61
C PRO A 309 25.86 22.22 -15.24
N GLU A 310 24.59 22.52 -15.46
CA GLU A 310 23.95 23.79 -15.08
C GLU A 310 23.80 23.94 -13.56
N ALA A 311 23.40 22.87 -12.86
CA ALA A 311 23.31 22.88 -11.40
C ALA A 311 24.70 22.99 -10.74
N ILE A 312 25.74 22.37 -11.32
CA ILE A 312 27.13 22.53 -10.92
C ILE A 312 27.58 23.98 -11.14
N ALA A 313 27.30 24.57 -12.30
CA ALA A 313 27.66 25.95 -12.60
C ALA A 313 26.98 26.95 -11.65
N SER A 314 25.69 26.75 -11.37
CA SER A 314 24.92 27.57 -10.43
C SER A 314 25.44 27.45 -8.99
N ALA A 315 25.73 26.23 -8.52
CA ALA A 315 26.29 26.00 -7.19
C ALA A 315 27.69 26.60 -7.04
N ARG A 316 28.54 26.49 -8.08
CA ARG A 316 29.87 27.12 -8.11
C ARG A 316 29.76 28.64 -8.07
N SER A 317 28.83 29.23 -8.83
CA SER A 317 28.60 30.68 -8.84
C SER A 317 28.13 31.20 -7.47
N ALA A 318 27.20 30.49 -6.82
CA ALA A 318 26.72 30.83 -5.49
C ALA A 318 27.82 30.72 -4.42
N ALA A 319 28.61 29.65 -4.46
CA ALA A 319 29.75 29.46 -3.55
C ALA A 319 30.82 30.56 -3.75
N TRP A 320 31.15 30.91 -5.00
CA TRP A 320 32.04 32.02 -5.31
C TRP A 320 31.51 33.37 -4.83
N GLY A 321 30.21 33.63 -5.03
CA GLY A 321 29.56 34.84 -4.52
C GLY A 321 29.70 34.96 -3.00
N HIS A 322 29.50 33.86 -2.28
CA HIS A 322 29.60 33.84 -0.82
C HIS A 322 31.05 33.95 -0.30
N LEU A 323 32.01 33.33 -0.98
CA LEU A 323 33.44 33.41 -0.63
C LEU A 323 34.02 34.79 -0.94
N SER A 324 33.61 35.42 -2.04
CA SER A 324 34.04 36.78 -2.43
C SER A 324 33.63 37.87 -1.44
N GLN A 325 32.69 37.59 -0.53
CA GLN A 325 32.26 38.50 0.54
C GLN A 325 33.00 38.26 1.86
N GLN A 326 33.79 37.19 1.98
CA GLN A 326 34.59 36.90 3.18
C GLN A 326 35.95 37.62 3.10
N LYS A 327 36.23 38.49 4.08
CA LYS A 327 37.48 39.26 4.19
C LYS A 327 38.74 38.39 4.13
N SER A 328 38.73 37.23 4.79
CA SER A 328 39.85 36.28 4.80
C SER A 328 40.12 35.62 3.45
N PHE A 329 39.10 35.50 2.60
CA PHE A 329 39.26 34.96 1.23
C PHE A 329 39.79 36.03 0.28
N LEU A 330 39.35 37.29 0.45
CA LEU A 330 39.86 38.44 -0.31
C LEU A 330 41.35 38.69 -0.01
N ASP A 331 41.79 38.54 1.24
CA ASP A 331 43.21 38.66 1.61
C ASP A 331 44.11 37.58 0.95
N LEU A 332 43.57 36.40 0.62
CA LEU A 332 44.30 35.36 -0.11
C LEU A 332 44.40 35.64 -1.62
N SER A 333 43.53 36.51 -2.15
CA SER A 333 43.50 36.87 -3.57
C SER A 333 44.33 38.10 -3.92
N HIS A 334 44.86 38.82 -2.91
CA HIS A 334 45.55 40.10 -3.14
C HIS A 334 46.85 39.98 -3.94
N ASP A 335 47.47 38.80 -3.97
CA ASP A 335 48.74 38.52 -4.66
C ASP A 335 48.62 37.59 -5.88
N HIS A 336 47.40 37.22 -6.31
CA HIS A 336 47.22 36.21 -7.36
C HIS A 336 46.52 36.79 -8.60
N THR A 337 47.20 36.68 -9.75
CA THR A 337 46.61 37.03 -11.05
C THR A 337 45.95 35.81 -11.70
N PRO A 338 44.91 35.99 -12.54
CA PRO A 338 44.27 34.88 -13.26
C PRO A 338 45.28 34.17 -14.16
N GLY A 339 45.67 32.93 -13.79
CA GLY A 339 46.65 32.12 -14.51
C GLY A 339 47.77 31.50 -13.65
N ASP A 340 47.79 31.71 -12.34
CA ASP A 340 48.77 31.06 -11.45
C ASP A 340 48.50 29.55 -11.30
N ASP A 341 49.50 28.71 -11.62
CA ASP A 341 49.45 27.24 -11.64
C ASP A 341 49.11 26.61 -10.28
N ARG A 342 49.14 27.40 -9.19
CA ARG A 342 48.75 26.98 -7.84
C ARG A 342 47.23 26.96 -7.61
N CYS A 343 46.44 27.53 -8.53
CA CYS A 343 44.99 27.38 -8.58
C CYS A 343 44.53 26.20 -9.46
N ALA A 344 45.40 25.23 -9.72
CA ALA A 344 44.96 23.92 -10.17
C ALA A 344 44.14 23.27 -9.04
N LEU A 345 42.82 23.28 -9.18
CA LEU A 345 41.90 22.50 -8.35
C LEU A 345 42.46 21.09 -8.21
N LEU A 346 42.89 20.74 -6.99
CA LEU A 346 43.15 19.35 -6.62
C LEU A 346 41.92 18.53 -7.03
N PRO A 347 42.06 17.49 -7.89
CA PRO A 347 40.95 16.61 -8.17
C PRO A 347 40.65 15.84 -6.89
N MET A 348 39.65 16.32 -6.13
CA MET A 348 39.18 15.59 -4.96
C MET A 348 38.50 14.30 -5.43
N LEU A 349 39.25 13.21 -5.26
CA LEU A 349 38.79 11.89 -4.82
C LEU A 349 37.59 11.29 -5.57
N THR A 350 37.92 10.59 -6.65
CA THR A 350 37.17 9.40 -7.05
C THR A 350 37.47 8.25 -6.09
N HIS A 351 36.52 7.90 -5.23
CA HIS A 351 36.33 6.56 -4.67
C HIS A 351 34.84 6.29 -4.45
#